data_AF-A0A959VH43-F1
#
_entry.id   AF-A0A959VH43-F1
#
_cell.length_a   1.000
_cell.length_b   1.000
_cell.length_c   1.000
_cell.angle_alpha   90.00
_cell.angle_beta   90.00
_cell.angle_gamma   90.00
#
_symmetry.space_group_name_H-M   'P 1'
#
loop_
_entity.id
_entity.type
_entity.pdbx_description
1 polymer ?
#
loop_
_entity_poly.entity_id
_entity_poly.type
_entity_poly.pdbx_seq_one_letter_code
_entity_poly.pdbx_strand_id
1 'polypeptide(L)'
;MRARKLGYIVGACSPFLLLAVLGISGRFLTLPWVSPEYGEMNNRALMNYRDLVSRTHAVENSHDPNKDDHILQLAKDWQKGYLDGTLRPIPPADSGDIGSEGVRAEIESTKRYVYRAVTRMAAAVQAENPELALDYYALSLDLSKTCKYTSPISVTGCTTNQRTILTNLVALVEQNPGVSRRIQSLAILATPEEDHFSSLLHKIEARSNAKSIDNSFNDGYEEEISVLLASNGTEPYIPKVSKQNLALDMSMISLAKELEEKLASDVKEFAAKIQSVESQPQ
;
A
#
# COMPACT_ATOMS: atom_id res chain seq x y z
N MET A 1 54.53 5.17 45.47
CA MET A 1 54.74 4.62 44.10
C MET A 1 53.56 3.80 43.56
N ARG A 2 52.90 2.95 44.34
CA ARG A 2 51.81 2.06 43.84
C ARG A 2 50.56 2.81 43.33
N ALA A 3 50.15 3.90 43.98
CA ALA A 3 48.98 4.69 43.57
C ALA A 3 49.13 5.34 42.18
N ARG A 4 50.33 5.81 41.84
CA ARG A 4 50.62 6.39 40.50
C ARG A 4 50.54 5.33 39.40
N LYS A 5 51.08 4.12 39.64
CA LYS A 5 50.98 3.00 38.71
C LYS A 5 49.53 2.57 38.48
N LEU A 6 48.71 2.56 39.54
CA LEU A 6 47.28 2.26 39.42
C LEU A 6 46.55 3.31 38.57
N GLY A 7 46.86 4.60 38.77
CA GLY A 7 46.29 5.69 37.96
C GLY A 7 46.63 5.59 36.47
N TYR A 8 47.86 5.18 36.11
CA TYR A 8 48.23 4.94 34.71
C TYR A 8 47.51 3.76 34.09
N ILE A 9 47.34 2.65 34.84
CA ILE A 9 46.60 1.48 34.34
C ILE A 9 45.13 1.81 34.16
N VAL A 10 44.51 2.52 35.11
CA VAL A 10 43.11 2.95 35.00
C VAL A 10 42.94 3.95 33.85
N GLY A 11 43.85 4.92 33.70
CA GLY A 11 43.81 5.87 32.58
C GLY A 11 44.08 5.25 31.22
N ALA A 12 44.92 4.21 31.14
CA ALA A 12 45.19 3.49 29.90
C ALA A 12 44.06 2.52 29.51
N CYS A 13 43.38 1.92 30.49
CA CYS A 13 42.31 0.95 30.26
C CYS A 13 40.90 1.59 30.18
N SER A 14 40.71 2.81 30.70
CA SER A 14 39.40 3.47 30.69
C SER A 14 38.80 3.71 29.30
N PRO A 15 39.56 4.05 28.23
CA PRO A 15 38.98 4.24 26.91
C PRO A 15 38.49 2.92 26.31
N PHE A 16 39.21 1.83 26.55
CA PHE A 16 38.81 0.50 26.09
C PHE A 16 37.61 -0.05 26.85
N LEU A 17 37.54 0.19 28.16
CA LEU A 17 36.37 -0.13 28.97
C LEU A 17 35.15 0.69 28.54
N LEU A 18 35.32 1.99 28.27
CA LEU A 18 34.24 2.83 27.75
C LEU A 18 33.73 2.32 26.39
N LEU A 19 34.64 1.99 25.46
CA LEU A 19 34.28 1.43 24.15
C LEU A 19 33.61 0.06 24.27
N ALA A 20 34.05 -0.79 25.21
CA ALA A 20 33.41 -2.07 25.47
C ALA A 20 31.98 -1.87 26.02
N VAL A 21 31.78 -0.93 26.96
CA VAL A 21 30.45 -0.59 27.49
C VAL A 21 29.56 0.02 26.42
N LEU A 22 30.09 0.88 25.55
CA LEU A 22 29.34 1.46 24.43
C LEU A 22 28.99 0.41 23.36
N GLY A 23 29.90 -0.52 23.06
CA GLY A 23 29.64 -1.61 22.11
C GLY A 23 28.63 -2.63 22.63
N ILE A 24 28.67 -2.94 23.93
CA ILE A 24 27.67 -3.75 24.62
C ILE A 24 26.32 -3.01 24.62
N SER A 25 26.31 -1.76 25.09
CA SER A 25 25.09 -0.94 25.15
C SER A 25 24.48 -0.75 23.76
N GLY A 26 25.29 -0.53 22.71
CA GLY A 26 24.83 -0.39 21.33
C GLY A 26 24.25 -1.68 20.73
N ARG A 27 24.66 -2.86 21.21
CA ARG A 27 24.04 -4.14 20.85
C ARG A 27 22.70 -4.38 21.54
N PHE A 28 22.52 -3.84 22.74
CA PHE A 28 21.29 -3.98 23.52
C PHE A 28 20.29 -2.83 23.29
N LEU A 29 20.78 -1.65 22.87
CA LEU A 29 19.98 -0.53 22.37
C LEU A 29 19.63 -0.77 20.90
N THR A 30 18.80 -1.77 20.64
CA THR A 30 17.96 -1.70 19.45
C THR A 30 16.86 -0.70 19.75
N LEU A 31 17.12 0.58 19.48
CA LEU A 31 16.00 1.51 19.29
C LEU A 31 15.15 0.91 18.17
N PRO A 32 13.83 0.73 18.35
CA PRO A 32 12.99 0.27 17.26
C PRO A 32 13.22 1.23 16.10
N TRP A 33 13.59 0.69 14.93
CA TRP A 33 13.75 1.52 13.75
C TRP A 33 12.40 2.17 13.47
N VAL A 34 12.36 3.50 13.55
CA VAL A 34 11.21 4.33 13.19
C VAL A 34 11.70 5.20 12.05
N SER A 35 11.08 5.10 10.87
CA SER A 35 11.35 6.09 9.83
C SER A 35 10.98 7.47 10.40
N PRO A 36 11.88 8.46 10.42
CA PRO A 36 11.59 9.79 10.98
C PRO A 36 10.33 10.42 10.39
N GLU A 37 10.03 10.07 9.14
CA GLU A 37 8.88 10.54 8.36
C GLU A 37 7.54 9.91 8.79
N TYR A 38 7.58 8.72 9.40
CA TYR A 38 6.40 7.98 9.83
C TYR A 38 6.38 7.84 11.35
N GLY A 39 5.45 8.55 12.01
CA GLY A 39 5.22 8.40 13.45
C GLY A 39 4.96 6.95 13.87
N GLU A 40 5.16 6.64 15.16
CA GLU A 40 5.20 5.27 15.70
C GLU A 40 4.02 4.38 15.27
N MET A 41 2.80 4.95 15.24
CA MET A 41 1.60 4.22 14.80
C MET A 41 1.64 3.82 13.31
N ASN A 42 2.13 4.70 12.45
CA ASN A 42 2.22 4.42 11.01
C ASN A 42 3.36 3.45 10.72
N ASN A 43 4.47 3.56 11.46
CA ASN A 43 5.57 2.60 11.36
C ASN A 43 5.12 1.18 11.77
N ARG A 44 4.30 1.06 12.83
CA ARG A 44 3.71 -0.24 13.21
C ARG A 44 2.80 -0.79 12.11
N ALA A 45 1.99 0.07 11.49
CA ALA A 45 1.15 -0.33 10.35
C ALA A 45 1.99 -0.78 9.14
N LEU A 46 3.09 -0.08 8.83
CA LEU A 46 4.04 -0.46 7.79
C LEU A 46 4.67 -1.83 8.05
N MET A 47 5.06 -2.10 9.30
CA MET A 47 5.69 -3.37 9.68
C MET A 47 4.76 -4.58 9.51
N ASN A 48 3.43 -4.38 9.56
CA ASN A 48 2.47 -5.45 9.31
C ASN A 48 2.51 -5.96 7.85
N TYR A 49 3.01 -5.16 6.90
CA TYR A 49 3.16 -5.56 5.50
C TYR A 49 4.48 -6.27 5.21
N ARG A 50 5.46 -6.22 6.13
CA ARG A 50 6.83 -6.69 5.88
C ARG A 50 6.90 -8.14 5.39
N ASP A 51 6.20 -9.05 6.07
CA ASP A 51 6.19 -10.47 5.70
C ASP A 51 5.58 -10.69 4.32
N LEU A 52 4.44 -10.05 4.05
CA LEU A 52 3.74 -10.14 2.77
C LEU A 52 4.57 -9.62 1.60
N VAL A 53 5.22 -8.46 1.77
CA VAL A 53 6.13 -7.87 0.78
C VAL A 53 7.30 -8.81 0.52
N SER A 54 7.97 -9.28 1.57
CA SER A 54 9.12 -10.19 1.43
C SER A 54 8.75 -11.51 0.74
N ARG A 55 7.61 -12.11 1.08
CA ARG A 55 7.14 -13.35 0.45
C ARG A 55 6.70 -13.12 -1.00
N THR A 56 6.13 -11.96 -1.30
CA THR A 56 5.78 -11.60 -2.69
C THR A 56 7.02 -11.52 -3.56
N HIS A 57 8.07 -10.84 -3.11
CA HIS A 57 9.36 -10.79 -3.83
C HIS A 57 9.98 -12.17 -4.02
N ALA A 58 9.90 -13.03 -3.01
CA ALA A 58 10.39 -14.41 -3.11
C ALA A 58 9.64 -15.20 -4.19
N VAL A 59 8.31 -15.08 -4.24
CA VAL A 59 7.47 -15.71 -5.26
C VAL A 59 7.72 -15.11 -6.64
N GLU A 60 7.83 -13.79 -6.75
CA GLU A 60 8.09 -13.08 -8.01
C GLU A 60 9.38 -13.57 -8.68
N ASN A 61 10.45 -13.71 -7.89
CA ASN A 61 11.76 -14.18 -8.36
C ASN A 61 11.86 -15.71 -8.49
N SER A 62 10.88 -16.46 -7.99
CA SER A 62 10.87 -17.92 -8.09
C SER A 62 10.53 -18.41 -9.50
N HIS A 63 11.16 -19.54 -9.86
CA HIS A 63 10.86 -20.34 -11.05
C HIS A 63 10.06 -21.61 -10.69
N ASP A 64 9.35 -21.58 -9.55
CA ASP A 64 8.56 -22.71 -9.07
C ASP A 64 7.41 -23.01 -10.04
N PRO A 65 7.23 -24.25 -10.53
CA PRO A 65 6.06 -24.62 -11.34
C PRO A 65 4.72 -24.37 -10.61
N ASN A 66 4.70 -24.37 -9.27
CA ASN A 66 3.52 -24.10 -8.45
C ASN A 66 3.37 -22.62 -8.05
N LYS A 67 4.00 -21.70 -8.81
CA LYS A 67 3.97 -20.26 -8.54
C LYS A 67 2.57 -19.69 -8.38
N ASP A 68 1.62 -20.17 -9.19
CA ASP A 68 0.24 -19.68 -9.15
C ASP A 68 -0.46 -20.01 -7.81
N ASP A 69 -0.20 -21.19 -7.23
CA ASP A 69 -0.73 -21.56 -5.90
C ASP A 69 -0.16 -20.67 -4.79
N HIS A 70 1.14 -20.35 -4.85
CA HIS A 70 1.77 -19.43 -3.90
C HIS A 70 1.20 -18.01 -4.00
N ILE A 71 0.92 -17.55 -5.23
CA ILE A 71 0.27 -16.25 -5.47
C ILE A 71 -1.15 -16.25 -4.88
N LEU A 72 -1.91 -17.32 -5.06
CA LEU A 72 -3.25 -17.45 -4.49
C LEU A 72 -3.21 -17.46 -2.96
N GLN A 73 -2.23 -18.13 -2.36
CA GLN A 73 -2.05 -18.10 -0.91
C GLN A 73 -1.69 -16.70 -0.42
N LEU A 74 -0.79 -16.00 -1.11
CA LEU A 74 -0.47 -14.60 -0.81
C LEU A 74 -1.71 -13.73 -0.89
N ALA A 75 -2.49 -13.83 -1.97
CA ALA A 75 -3.72 -13.06 -2.14
C ALA A 75 -4.72 -13.28 -0.99
N LYS A 76 -4.88 -14.52 -0.53
CA LYS A 76 -5.71 -14.85 0.64
C LYS A 76 -5.14 -14.27 1.93
N ASP A 77 -3.82 -14.27 2.11
CA ASP A 77 -3.18 -13.69 3.30
C ASP A 77 -3.36 -12.16 3.32
N TRP A 78 -3.24 -11.49 2.17
CA TRP A 78 -3.55 -10.06 2.01
C TRP A 78 -5.02 -9.76 2.35
N GLN A 79 -5.95 -10.54 1.79
CA GLN A 79 -7.39 -10.40 2.07
C GLN A 79 -7.68 -10.59 3.57
N LYS A 80 -7.14 -11.66 4.17
CA LYS A 80 -7.31 -11.96 5.59
C LYS A 80 -6.82 -10.83 6.48
N GLY A 81 -5.60 -10.34 6.22
CA GLY A 81 -5.00 -9.25 6.99
C GLY A 81 -5.78 -7.94 6.85
N TYR A 82 -6.43 -7.69 5.71
CA TYR A 82 -7.33 -6.55 5.57
C TYR A 82 -8.63 -6.74 6.38
N LEU A 83 -9.28 -7.91 6.26
CA LEU A 83 -10.54 -8.22 6.93
C LEU A 83 -10.43 -8.26 8.46
N ASP A 84 -9.29 -8.72 9.00
CA ASP A 84 -9.04 -8.73 10.46
C ASP A 84 -8.53 -7.38 10.99
N GLY A 85 -8.30 -6.41 10.11
CA GLY A 85 -7.85 -5.06 10.44
C GLY A 85 -6.37 -4.95 10.81
N THR A 86 -5.56 -5.99 10.57
CA THR A 86 -4.10 -5.96 10.72
C THR A 86 -3.46 -5.09 9.65
N LEU A 87 -3.90 -5.23 8.40
CA LEU A 87 -3.47 -4.42 7.26
C LEU A 87 -4.40 -3.23 7.12
N ARG A 88 -3.90 -2.07 7.57
CA ARG A 88 -4.64 -0.80 7.52
C ARG A 88 -4.05 0.13 6.45
N PRO A 89 -4.86 1.03 5.89
CA PRO A 89 -4.34 2.10 5.06
C PRO A 89 -3.22 2.88 5.79
N ILE A 90 -2.03 2.89 5.21
CA ILE A 90 -0.90 3.73 5.63
C ILE A 90 -1.11 5.15 5.08
N PRO A 91 -1.30 6.16 5.94
CA PRO A 91 -1.40 7.54 5.48
C PRO A 91 -0.03 8.02 4.95
N PRO A 92 0.00 9.08 4.11
CA PRO A 92 1.27 9.63 3.63
C PRO A 92 2.16 10.06 4.79
N ALA A 93 3.48 9.97 4.65
CA ALA A 93 4.44 10.46 5.63
C ALA A 93 4.36 11.99 5.80
N ASP A 94 4.45 12.70 4.68
CA ASP A 94 4.34 14.16 4.61
C ASP A 94 3.47 14.60 3.42
N SER A 95 3.52 15.88 3.03
CA SER A 95 2.79 16.39 1.85
C SER A 95 3.58 16.26 0.54
N GLY A 96 4.81 15.75 0.58
CA GLY A 96 5.62 15.43 -0.59
C GLY A 96 5.54 13.95 -0.96
N ASP A 97 5.07 13.11 -0.03
CA ASP A 97 4.83 11.70 -0.20
C ASP A 97 3.64 11.45 -1.14
N ILE A 98 3.95 11.44 -2.43
CA ILE A 98 3.07 11.05 -3.54
C ILE A 98 2.92 9.52 -3.66
N GLY A 99 3.63 8.73 -2.85
CA GLY A 99 3.45 7.27 -2.79
C GLY A 99 3.97 6.51 -4.02
N SER A 100 4.71 7.20 -4.89
CA SER A 100 5.45 6.59 -6.00
C SER A 100 6.83 6.09 -5.60
N GLU A 101 7.30 6.44 -4.39
CA GLU A 101 8.64 6.09 -3.88
C GLU A 101 8.58 5.55 -2.44
N GLY A 102 9.67 4.93 -2.00
CA GLY A 102 9.84 4.41 -0.65
C GLY A 102 9.00 3.17 -0.31
N VAL A 103 8.86 2.90 0.99
CA VAL A 103 8.23 1.68 1.52
C VAL A 103 6.76 1.54 1.10
N ARG A 104 6.02 2.66 1.01
CA ARG A 104 4.62 2.63 0.57
C ARG A 104 4.49 2.22 -0.90
N ALA A 105 5.38 2.72 -1.76
CA ALA A 105 5.40 2.34 -3.16
C ALA A 105 5.72 0.85 -3.35
N GLU A 106 6.59 0.29 -2.52
CA GLU A 106 6.90 -1.14 -2.51
C GLU A 106 5.70 -2.01 -2.07
N ILE A 107 4.96 -1.57 -1.05
CA ILE A 107 3.72 -2.22 -0.63
C ILE A 107 2.68 -2.18 -1.75
N GLU A 108 2.51 -1.02 -2.40
CA GLU A 108 1.57 -0.86 -3.51
C GLU A 108 2.00 -1.66 -4.76
N SER A 109 3.29 -1.76 -5.05
CA SER A 109 3.81 -2.51 -6.20
C SER A 109 3.65 -4.01 -6.03
N THR A 110 3.96 -4.55 -4.84
CA THR A 110 3.78 -5.98 -4.50
C THR A 110 2.30 -6.36 -4.49
N LYS A 111 1.42 -5.53 -3.91
CA LYS A 111 -0.03 -5.71 -4.00
C LYS A 111 -0.49 -5.76 -5.46
N ARG A 112 0.00 -4.84 -6.29
CA ARG A 112 -0.35 -4.77 -7.72
C ARG A 112 0.13 -5.98 -8.49
N TYR A 113 1.30 -6.53 -8.15
CA TYR A 113 1.80 -7.78 -8.72
C TYR A 113 0.83 -8.93 -8.44
N VAL A 114 0.46 -9.15 -7.16
CA VAL A 114 -0.47 -10.21 -6.75
C VAL A 114 -1.83 -10.02 -7.42
N TYR A 115 -2.39 -8.81 -7.38
CA TYR A 115 -3.65 -8.47 -8.05
C TYR A 115 -3.65 -8.85 -9.54
N ARG A 116 -2.61 -8.43 -10.28
CA ARG A 116 -2.50 -8.70 -11.72
C ARG A 116 -2.42 -10.20 -12.00
N ALA A 117 -1.67 -10.93 -11.19
CA ALA A 117 -1.53 -12.37 -11.35
C ALA A 117 -2.86 -13.11 -11.10
N VAL A 118 -3.59 -12.78 -10.03
CA VAL A 118 -4.92 -13.37 -9.74
C VAL A 118 -5.94 -13.01 -10.83
N THR A 119 -5.95 -11.76 -11.29
CA THR A 119 -6.86 -11.33 -12.38
C THR A 119 -6.55 -12.09 -13.68
N ARG A 120 -5.28 -12.36 -13.98
CA ARG A 120 -4.86 -13.17 -15.13
C ARG A 120 -5.33 -14.63 -14.99
N MET A 121 -5.25 -15.21 -13.78
CA MET A 121 -5.78 -16.55 -13.52
C MET A 121 -7.29 -16.60 -13.75
N ALA A 122 -8.03 -15.59 -13.31
CA ALA A 122 -9.48 -15.47 -13.57
C ALA A 122 -9.77 -15.50 -15.08
N ALA A 123 -9.07 -14.68 -15.85
CA ALA A 123 -9.23 -14.63 -17.30
C ALA A 123 -8.84 -15.95 -18.01
N ALA A 124 -7.85 -16.68 -17.49
CA ALA A 124 -7.42 -17.95 -18.06
C ALA A 124 -8.45 -19.06 -17.89
N VAL A 125 -9.15 -19.11 -16.74
CA VAL A 125 -10.11 -20.17 -16.42
C VAL A 125 -11.56 -19.82 -16.77
N GLN A 126 -11.85 -18.56 -17.14
CA GLN A 126 -13.23 -18.07 -17.32
C GLN A 126 -14.09 -18.88 -18.30
N ALA A 127 -13.49 -19.44 -19.36
CA ALA A 127 -14.22 -20.19 -20.38
C ALA A 127 -14.46 -21.66 -19.98
N GLU A 128 -13.55 -22.24 -19.22
CA GLU A 128 -13.60 -23.66 -18.83
C GLU A 128 -14.29 -23.87 -17.47
N ASN A 129 -14.08 -22.93 -16.55
CA ASN A 129 -14.61 -22.97 -15.19
C ASN A 129 -15.02 -21.56 -14.73
N PRO A 130 -16.22 -21.07 -15.12
CA PRO A 130 -16.68 -19.73 -14.78
C PRO A 130 -16.82 -19.52 -13.27
N GLU A 131 -17.18 -20.54 -12.50
CA GLU A 131 -17.26 -20.47 -11.03
C GLU A 131 -15.90 -20.21 -10.38
N LEU A 132 -14.84 -20.86 -10.88
CA LEU A 132 -13.49 -20.62 -10.39
C LEU A 132 -12.99 -19.22 -10.78
N ALA A 133 -13.33 -18.73 -11.98
CA ALA A 133 -13.03 -17.37 -12.38
C ALA A 133 -13.69 -16.34 -11.46
N LEU A 134 -14.93 -16.61 -11.01
CA LEU A 134 -15.62 -15.76 -10.04
C LEU A 134 -14.89 -15.65 -8.71
N ASP A 135 -14.36 -16.77 -8.20
CA ASP A 135 -13.60 -16.76 -6.96
C ASP A 135 -12.32 -15.93 -7.08
N TYR A 136 -11.64 -15.98 -8.23
CA TYR A 136 -10.48 -15.14 -8.50
C TYR A 136 -10.83 -13.67 -8.70
N TYR A 137 -11.95 -13.35 -9.34
CA TYR A 137 -12.43 -11.97 -9.43
C TYR A 137 -12.85 -11.40 -8.08
N ALA A 138 -13.52 -12.20 -7.23
CA ALA A 138 -13.85 -11.83 -5.87
C ALA A 138 -12.61 -11.47 -5.06
N LEU A 139 -11.60 -12.34 -5.11
CA LEU A 139 -10.31 -12.11 -4.44
C LEU A 139 -9.60 -10.84 -4.97
N SER A 140 -9.68 -10.60 -6.28
CA SER A 140 -9.09 -9.39 -6.89
C SER A 140 -9.82 -8.10 -6.49
N LEU A 141 -11.13 -8.15 -6.26
CA LEU A 141 -11.91 -7.03 -5.72
C LEU A 141 -11.48 -6.69 -4.30
N ASP A 142 -11.31 -7.70 -3.45
CA ASP A 142 -10.86 -7.50 -2.07
C ASP A 142 -9.41 -7.00 -1.99
N LEU A 143 -8.52 -7.52 -2.84
CA LEU A 143 -7.17 -6.97 -2.98
C LEU A 143 -7.18 -5.50 -3.37
N SER A 144 -8.13 -5.08 -4.22
CA SER A 144 -8.26 -3.68 -4.62
C SER A 144 -8.77 -2.77 -3.50
N LYS A 145 -9.41 -3.32 -2.45
CA LYS A 145 -9.75 -2.54 -1.25
C LYS A 145 -8.55 -2.30 -0.34
N THR A 146 -7.62 -3.25 -0.32
CA THR A 146 -6.44 -3.16 0.54
C THR A 146 -5.60 -1.95 0.15
N CYS A 147 -5.31 -1.09 1.12
CA CYS A 147 -4.62 0.20 0.94
C CYS A 147 -5.30 1.21 -0.01
N LYS A 148 -6.56 1.02 -0.43
CA LYS A 148 -7.26 1.95 -1.34
C LYS A 148 -7.23 3.39 -0.85
N TYR A 149 -7.60 3.61 0.42
CA TYR A 149 -7.71 4.93 1.03
C TYR A 149 -6.42 5.43 1.69
N THR A 150 -5.26 5.06 1.15
CA THR A 150 -3.94 5.53 1.63
C THR A 150 -3.50 6.84 1.01
N SER A 151 -3.89 7.07 -0.24
CA SER A 151 -3.58 8.27 -1.02
C SER A 151 -4.61 8.46 -2.14
N PRO A 152 -4.75 9.67 -2.69
CA PRO A 152 -5.57 9.90 -3.88
C PRO A 152 -5.15 9.04 -5.08
N ILE A 153 -3.86 8.78 -5.26
CA ILE A 153 -3.33 7.90 -6.31
C ILE A 153 -3.78 6.45 -6.09
N SER A 154 -3.71 5.97 -4.84
CA SER A 154 -4.16 4.63 -4.48
C SER A 154 -5.66 4.46 -4.70
N VAL A 155 -6.47 5.48 -4.34
CA VAL A 155 -7.92 5.50 -4.65
C VAL A 155 -8.11 5.36 -6.15
N THR A 156 -7.50 6.25 -6.94
CA THR A 156 -7.60 6.26 -8.40
C THR A 156 -7.28 4.89 -9.03
N GLY A 157 -6.15 4.29 -8.65
CA GLY A 157 -5.72 2.99 -9.18
C GLY A 157 -6.62 1.83 -8.75
N CYS A 158 -7.00 1.78 -7.48
CA CYS A 158 -7.86 0.73 -6.94
C CYS A 158 -9.29 0.81 -7.49
N THR A 159 -9.84 2.01 -7.61
CA THR A 159 -11.16 2.26 -8.20
C THR A 159 -11.16 1.86 -9.68
N THR A 160 -10.11 2.18 -10.43
CA THR A 160 -9.97 1.73 -11.83
C THR A 160 -9.96 0.20 -11.93
N ASN A 161 -9.19 -0.47 -11.08
CA ASN A 161 -9.17 -1.94 -11.01
C ASN A 161 -10.54 -2.54 -10.71
N GLN A 162 -11.27 -1.99 -9.72
CA GLN A 162 -12.63 -2.44 -9.37
C GLN A 162 -13.59 -2.30 -10.57
N ARG A 163 -13.55 -1.18 -11.29
CA ARG A 163 -14.37 -0.95 -12.49
C ARG A 163 -14.04 -1.94 -13.61
N THR A 164 -12.76 -2.23 -13.83
CA THR A 164 -12.34 -3.27 -14.79
C THR A 164 -12.88 -4.65 -14.41
N ILE A 165 -12.81 -5.02 -13.13
CA ILE A 165 -13.36 -6.32 -12.68
C ILE A 165 -14.87 -6.37 -12.86
N LEU A 166 -15.60 -5.30 -12.50
CA LEU A 166 -17.05 -5.24 -12.73
C LEU A 166 -17.39 -5.44 -14.21
N THR A 167 -16.63 -4.82 -15.12
CA THR A 167 -16.83 -5.01 -16.57
C THR A 167 -16.60 -6.48 -16.99
N ASN A 168 -15.55 -7.12 -16.47
CA ASN A 168 -15.29 -8.54 -16.75
C ASN A 168 -16.39 -9.45 -16.18
N LEU A 169 -16.90 -9.15 -14.98
CA LEU A 169 -18.01 -9.88 -14.38
C LEU A 169 -19.30 -9.76 -15.20
N VAL A 170 -19.60 -8.59 -15.78
CA VAL A 170 -20.74 -8.44 -16.70
C VAL A 170 -20.59 -9.37 -17.90
N ALA A 171 -19.42 -9.35 -18.56
CA ALA A 171 -19.16 -10.20 -19.71
C ALA A 171 -19.30 -11.69 -19.37
N LEU A 172 -18.88 -12.08 -18.17
CA LEU A 172 -19.00 -13.47 -17.69
C LEU A 172 -20.47 -13.89 -17.50
N VAL A 173 -21.34 -12.99 -16.99
CA VAL A 173 -22.78 -13.24 -16.81
C VAL A 173 -23.48 -13.39 -18.14
N GLU A 174 -23.16 -12.52 -19.10
CA GLU A 174 -23.74 -12.56 -20.44
C GLU A 174 -23.43 -13.88 -21.15
N GLN A 175 -22.24 -14.43 -20.91
CA GLN A 175 -21.81 -15.73 -21.45
C GLN A 175 -22.32 -16.92 -20.64
N ASN A 176 -22.59 -16.73 -19.34
CA ASN A 176 -22.97 -17.79 -18.41
C ASN A 176 -24.08 -17.32 -17.45
N PRO A 177 -25.36 -17.29 -17.88
CA PRO A 177 -26.45 -16.77 -17.04
C PRO A 177 -26.63 -17.52 -15.70
N GLY A 178 -26.17 -18.77 -15.61
CA GLY A 178 -26.30 -19.62 -14.42
C GLY A 178 -25.55 -19.13 -13.18
N VAL A 179 -24.63 -18.15 -13.30
CA VAL A 179 -23.81 -17.64 -12.19
C VAL A 179 -24.21 -16.25 -11.67
N SER A 180 -25.34 -15.70 -12.16
CA SER A 180 -25.81 -14.33 -11.90
C SER A 180 -25.91 -13.94 -10.41
N ARG A 181 -26.47 -14.80 -9.55
CA ARG A 181 -26.69 -14.50 -8.12
C ARG A 181 -25.39 -14.29 -7.35
N ARG A 182 -24.38 -15.12 -7.62
CA ARG A 182 -23.06 -15.00 -6.97
C ARG A 182 -22.40 -13.69 -7.39
N ILE A 183 -22.56 -13.32 -8.65
CA ILE A 183 -22.01 -12.10 -9.22
C ILE A 183 -22.65 -10.83 -8.63
N GLN A 184 -23.96 -10.82 -8.36
CA GLN A 184 -24.60 -9.72 -7.63
C GLN A 184 -23.97 -9.50 -6.25
N SER A 185 -23.65 -10.59 -5.52
CA SER A 185 -23.00 -10.47 -4.20
C SER A 185 -21.59 -9.89 -4.27
N LEU A 186 -20.87 -10.11 -5.39
CA LEU A 186 -19.53 -9.55 -5.60
C LEU A 186 -19.55 -8.04 -5.89
N ALA A 187 -20.63 -7.52 -6.49
CA ALA A 187 -20.77 -6.08 -6.74
C ALA A 187 -20.74 -5.26 -5.44
N ILE A 188 -21.24 -5.83 -4.33
CA ILE A 188 -21.20 -5.22 -3.00
C ILE A 188 -19.74 -4.97 -2.59
N LEU A 189 -18.82 -5.87 -2.96
CA LEU A 189 -17.40 -5.71 -2.67
C LEU A 189 -16.75 -4.55 -3.44
N ALA A 190 -17.36 -4.05 -4.52
CA ALA A 190 -16.88 -2.90 -5.25
C ALA A 190 -17.51 -1.57 -4.78
N THR A 191 -18.45 -1.61 -3.83
CA THR A 191 -19.11 -0.39 -3.31
C THR A 191 -18.08 0.55 -2.66
N PRO A 192 -18.05 1.84 -3.02
CA PRO A 192 -17.24 2.84 -2.34
C PRO A 192 -17.52 2.92 -0.83
N GLU A 193 -16.46 3.09 -0.04
CA GLU A 193 -16.55 3.29 1.41
C GLU A 193 -16.45 4.79 1.72
N GLU A 194 -17.60 5.48 1.69
CA GLU A 194 -17.68 6.95 1.82
C GLU A 194 -17.02 7.49 3.10
N ASP A 195 -17.14 6.78 4.21
CA ASP A 195 -16.52 7.16 5.49
C ASP A 195 -14.98 7.13 5.41
N HIS A 196 -14.42 6.12 4.73
CA HIS A 196 -12.98 6.01 4.56
C HIS A 196 -12.44 7.06 3.59
N PHE A 197 -13.18 7.36 2.52
CA PHE A 197 -12.82 8.43 1.60
C PHE A 197 -12.87 9.80 2.28
N SER A 198 -13.93 10.08 3.04
CA SER A 198 -14.08 11.31 3.82
C SER A 198 -12.98 11.47 4.87
N SER A 199 -12.61 10.37 5.56
CA SER A 199 -11.48 10.36 6.49
C SER A 199 -10.15 10.70 5.81
N LEU A 200 -9.91 10.19 4.59
CA LEU A 200 -8.73 10.53 3.81
C LEU A 200 -8.72 12.03 3.45
N LEU A 201 -9.85 12.58 2.98
CA LEU A 201 -9.96 14.00 2.64
C LEU A 201 -9.69 14.90 3.85
N HIS A 202 -10.31 14.62 5.00
CA HIS A 202 -10.07 15.39 6.22
C HIS A 202 -8.61 15.33 6.68
N LYS A 203 -7.94 14.19 6.54
CA LYS A 203 -6.50 14.06 6.86
C LYS A 203 -5.64 14.91 5.93
N ILE A 204 -5.99 14.98 4.64
CA ILE A 204 -5.28 15.81 3.67
C ILE A 204 -5.51 17.31 3.96
N GLU A 205 -6.76 17.71 4.20
CA GLU A 205 -7.12 19.09 4.53
C GLU A 205 -6.44 19.58 5.82
N ALA A 206 -6.47 18.78 6.89
CA ALA A 206 -5.82 19.10 8.15
C ALA A 206 -4.31 19.32 7.99
N ARG A 207 -3.65 18.55 7.12
CA ARG A 207 -2.22 18.69 6.81
C ARG A 207 -1.90 19.90 5.96
N SER A 208 -2.73 20.20 4.96
CA SER A 208 -2.61 21.42 4.14
C SER A 208 -2.69 22.67 5.01
N ASN A 209 -3.63 22.68 5.97
CA ASN A 209 -3.79 23.79 6.90
C ASN A 209 -2.62 23.91 7.90
N ALA A 210 -2.05 22.79 8.36
CA ALA A 210 -0.90 22.80 9.28
C ALA A 210 0.37 23.41 8.65
N LYS A 211 0.64 23.18 7.36
CA LYS A 211 1.80 23.78 6.66
C LYS A 211 1.70 25.30 6.46
N SER A 212 0.50 25.88 6.53
CA SER A 212 0.35 27.35 6.48
C SER A 212 0.89 28.07 7.73
N ILE A 213 1.10 27.32 8.82
CA ILE A 213 1.53 27.84 10.12
C ILE A 213 3.05 27.71 10.32
N ASP A 214 3.74 26.83 9.57
CA ASP A 214 5.13 26.44 9.87
C ASP A 214 6.17 26.89 8.82
N ASN A 215 6.00 28.10 8.27
CA ASN A 215 7.03 28.77 7.45
C ASN A 215 8.22 29.30 8.30
N SER A 216 8.43 28.80 9.52
CA SER A 216 9.51 29.25 10.42
C SER A 216 10.64 28.23 10.63
N PHE A 217 10.53 27.04 10.06
CA PHE A 217 11.59 26.02 10.08
C PHE A 217 12.11 25.76 8.67
N ASN A 218 12.80 26.73 8.09
CA ASN A 218 13.64 26.50 6.93
C ASN A 218 14.93 27.28 7.12
N ASP A 219 16.00 26.55 7.44
CA ASP A 219 17.43 26.85 7.23
C ASP A 219 18.23 25.98 8.21
N GLY A 220 18.63 24.77 7.82
CA GLY A 220 19.58 24.00 8.64
C GLY A 220 19.79 22.51 8.38
N TYR A 221 19.02 21.85 7.51
CA TYR A 221 19.15 20.39 7.32
C TYR A 221 19.51 19.94 5.88
N GLU A 222 19.97 20.86 5.01
CA GLU A 222 20.36 20.48 3.64
C GLU A 222 21.73 19.76 3.55
N GLU A 223 22.53 19.70 4.61
CA GLU A 223 23.90 19.15 4.52
C GLU A 223 24.10 17.70 5.01
N GLU A 224 23.15 17.07 5.70
CA GLU A 224 23.39 15.73 6.31
C GLU A 224 22.82 14.52 5.54
N ILE A 225 22.11 14.72 4.42
CA ILE A 225 21.60 13.61 3.58
C ILE A 225 22.39 13.47 2.26
N SER A 226 23.60 14.02 2.20
CA SER A 226 24.48 13.88 1.01
C SER A 226 25.41 12.66 1.07
N VAL A 227 25.40 11.85 2.14
CA VAL A 227 26.44 10.84 2.38
C VAL A 227 26.00 9.38 2.16
N LEU A 228 24.70 9.07 1.95
CA LEU A 228 24.23 7.67 1.86
C LEU A 228 23.77 7.18 0.47
N LEU A 229 23.88 7.97 -0.60
CA LEU A 229 23.41 7.58 -1.94
C LEU A 229 24.44 7.71 -3.08
N ALA A 230 25.73 7.58 -2.77
CA ALA A 230 26.79 7.60 -3.77
C ALA A 230 27.12 6.21 -4.39
N SER A 231 26.18 5.26 -4.45
CA SER A 231 26.47 3.91 -4.95
C SER A 231 25.68 3.44 -6.18
N ASN A 232 24.80 4.23 -6.81
CA ASN A 232 24.05 3.76 -7.99
C ASN A 232 23.77 4.81 -9.09
N GLY A 233 24.64 5.82 -9.25
CA GLY A 233 24.76 6.57 -10.52
C GLY A 233 23.51 7.26 -11.06
N THR A 234 22.48 7.45 -10.25
CA THR A 234 21.28 8.21 -10.57
C THR A 234 21.28 9.41 -9.63
N GLU A 235 21.35 10.62 -10.21
CA GLU A 235 21.27 11.86 -9.43
C GLU A 235 20.01 11.82 -8.55
N PRO A 236 20.12 12.14 -7.24
CA PRO A 236 18.94 12.18 -6.38
C PRO A 236 18.08 13.37 -6.82
N TYR A 237 16.91 13.06 -7.38
CA TYR A 237 15.85 14.05 -7.49
C TYR A 237 15.32 14.31 -6.08
N ILE A 238 15.80 15.39 -5.46
CA ILE A 238 15.22 15.96 -4.25
C ILE A 238 14.02 16.80 -4.73
N PRO A 239 12.76 16.40 -4.48
CA PRO A 239 11.65 17.26 -4.82
C PRO A 239 11.70 18.46 -3.88
N LYS A 240 12.06 19.63 -4.41
CA LYS A 240 11.69 20.90 -3.78
C LYS A 240 10.18 20.84 -3.54
N VAL A 241 9.74 20.96 -2.29
CA VAL A 241 8.31 21.08 -1.95
C VAL A 241 7.81 22.36 -2.61
N SER A 242 7.33 22.24 -3.85
CA SER A 242 6.91 23.34 -4.68
C SER A 242 5.38 23.42 -4.66
N LYS A 243 4.83 24.61 -4.89
CA LYS A 243 3.38 24.85 -5.06
C LYS A 243 2.75 23.94 -6.13
N GLN A 244 3.54 23.32 -7.01
CA GLN A 244 3.07 22.35 -8.01
C GLN A 244 2.60 21.03 -7.40
N ASN A 245 3.20 20.58 -6.29
CA ASN A 245 2.78 19.33 -5.63
C ASN A 245 1.38 19.46 -5.03
N LEU A 246 1.03 20.63 -4.49
CA LEU A 246 -0.29 20.90 -3.93
C LEU A 246 -1.38 20.98 -5.02
N ALA A 247 -1.07 21.56 -6.19
CA ALA A 247 -1.97 21.58 -7.34
C ALA A 247 -2.18 20.17 -7.93
N LEU A 248 -1.12 19.36 -7.94
CA LEU A 248 -1.18 17.97 -8.37
C LEU A 248 -2.02 17.13 -7.40
N ASP A 249 -1.83 17.31 -6.09
CA ASP A 249 -2.66 16.67 -5.06
C ASP A 249 -4.14 17.04 -5.19
N MET A 250 -4.47 18.32 -5.38
CA MET A 250 -5.85 18.77 -5.59
C MET A 250 -6.47 18.19 -6.86
N SER A 251 -5.70 18.10 -7.96
CA SER A 251 -6.16 17.46 -9.19
C SER A 251 -6.41 15.95 -9.00
N MET A 252 -5.55 15.27 -8.24
CA MET A 252 -5.69 13.86 -7.93
C MET A 252 -6.84 13.58 -6.96
N ILE A 253 -7.12 14.48 -6.02
CA ILE A 253 -8.30 14.42 -5.14
C ILE A 253 -9.58 14.57 -5.96
N SER A 254 -9.62 15.55 -6.87
CA SER A 254 -10.76 15.74 -7.78
C SER A 254 -11.00 14.50 -8.63
N LEU A 255 -9.94 13.93 -9.22
CA LEU A 255 -10.02 12.71 -10.00
C LEU A 255 -10.48 11.50 -9.17
N ALA A 256 -9.92 11.34 -7.97
CA ALA A 256 -10.30 10.27 -7.05
C ALA A 256 -11.78 10.36 -6.67
N LYS A 257 -12.28 11.57 -6.41
CA LYS A 257 -13.69 11.82 -6.12
C LYS A 257 -14.57 11.47 -7.32
N GLU A 258 -14.24 11.97 -8.51
CA GLU A 258 -14.98 11.68 -9.75
C GLU A 258 -15.03 10.17 -10.01
N LEU A 259 -13.92 9.46 -9.81
CA LEU A 259 -13.84 8.02 -10.01
C LEU A 259 -14.64 7.24 -8.95
N GLU A 260 -14.67 7.66 -7.69
CA GLU A 260 -15.50 7.02 -6.66
C GLU A 260 -17.00 7.24 -6.95
N GLU A 261 -17.40 8.45 -7.35
CA GLU A 261 -18.78 8.74 -7.78
C GLU A 261 -19.18 7.89 -8.99
N LYS A 262 -18.25 7.77 -9.96
CA LYS A 262 -18.46 6.92 -11.13
C LYS A 262 -18.52 5.45 -10.78
N LEU A 263 -17.67 4.96 -9.87
CA LEU A 263 -17.73 3.58 -9.39
C LEU A 263 -19.07 3.30 -8.67
N ALA A 264 -19.57 4.23 -7.86
CA ALA A 264 -20.90 4.09 -7.25
C ALA A 264 -22.02 3.99 -8.30
N SER A 265 -21.92 4.76 -9.39
CA SER A 265 -22.83 4.65 -10.54
C SER A 265 -22.68 3.30 -11.26
N ASP A 266 -21.46 2.88 -11.56
CA ASP A 266 -21.15 1.63 -12.25
C ASP A 266 -21.66 0.42 -11.44
N VAL A 267 -21.56 0.43 -10.11
CA VAL A 267 -22.12 -0.63 -9.24
C VAL A 267 -23.64 -0.69 -9.34
N LYS A 268 -24.33 0.46 -9.41
CA LYS A 268 -25.79 0.51 -9.59
C LYS A 268 -26.21 0.02 -10.97
N GLU A 269 -25.52 0.47 -12.02
CA GLU A 269 -25.77 0.04 -13.41
C GLU A 269 -25.50 -1.46 -13.56
N PHE A 270 -24.41 -1.95 -12.96
CA PHE A 270 -24.08 -3.36 -12.89
C PHE A 270 -25.22 -4.17 -12.29
N ALA A 271 -25.71 -3.79 -11.10
CA ALA A 271 -26.80 -4.49 -10.43
C ALA A 271 -28.07 -4.54 -11.30
N ALA A 272 -28.43 -3.42 -11.94
CA ALA A 272 -29.56 -3.35 -12.87
C ALA A 272 -29.37 -4.27 -14.08
N LYS A 273 -28.15 -4.32 -14.63
CA LYS A 273 -27.80 -5.17 -15.77
C LYS A 273 -27.91 -6.65 -15.42
N ILE A 274 -27.41 -7.09 -14.26
CA ILE A 274 -27.58 -8.49 -13.84
C ILE A 274 -29.05 -8.87 -13.68
N GLN A 275 -29.86 -7.99 -13.06
CA GLN A 275 -31.30 -8.22 -12.91
C GLN A 275 -32.02 -8.36 -14.25
N SER A 276 -31.59 -7.62 -15.28
CA SER A 276 -32.15 -7.74 -16.63
C SER A 276 -31.85 -9.08 -17.29
N VAL A 277 -30.65 -9.65 -17.07
CA VAL A 277 -30.26 -10.96 -17.61
C VAL A 277 -31.05 -12.09 -16.94
N GLU A 278 -31.32 -11.99 -15.63
CA GLU A 278 -32.17 -12.97 -14.92
C GLU A 278 -33.64 -12.94 -15.36
N SER A 279 -34.10 -11.82 -15.92
CA SER A 279 -35.50 -11.61 -16.31
C SER A 279 -35.80 -12.07 -17.75
N GLN A 280 -34.79 -12.50 -18.51
CA GLN A 280 -35.00 -13.03 -19.86
C GLN A 280 -35.46 -14.50 -19.77
N PRO A 281 -36.60 -14.86 -20.38
CA PRO A 281 -37.09 -16.25 -20.35
C PRO A 281 -36.11 -17.16 -21.11
N GLN A 282 -35.73 -18.27 -20.47
CA GLN A 282 -34.93 -19.36 -21.05
C GLN A 282 -35.72 -20.12 -22.12
#